data_AF-A0A821C8P8-F1
#
_entry.id   AF-A0A821C8P8-F1
#
_cell.length_a   1.000
_cell.length_b   1.000
_cell.length_c   1.000
_cell.angle_alpha   90.00
_cell.angle_beta   90.00
_cell.angle_gamma   90.00
#
_symmetry.space_group_name_H-M   'P 1'
#
loop_
_entity.id
_entity.type
_entity.pdbx_description
1 polymer ?
#
loop_
_entity_poly.entity_id
_entity_poly.type
_entity_poly.pdbx_seq_one_letter_code
_entity_poly.pdbx_strand_id
1 'polypeptide(L)'
;SNLYFGIKHRSSRSLSGGLMWFDYNKLQQSNDRFLRHWCDQNDRLKYGWTHHDGETFGIEQIYDDHLHLNIQWLKQISGEHGGDWTTRINVTPQ
;
A
#
# COMPACT_ATOMS: atom_id res chain seq x y z
N SER A 1 -10.34 -1.66 -4.78
CA SER A 1 -9.49 -0.46 -4.60
C SER A 1 -8.60 -0.35 -5.82
N ASN A 2 -8.26 0.84 -6.28
CA ASN A 2 -7.32 1.08 -7.40
C ASN A 2 -5.94 1.54 -6.93
N LEU A 3 -5.69 1.53 -5.62
CA LEU A 3 -4.39 1.85 -5.02
C LEU A 3 -3.60 0.57 -4.80
N TYR A 4 -2.27 0.67 -4.89
CA TYR A 4 -1.39 -0.42 -4.47
C TYR A 4 -1.65 -0.77 -3.00
N PHE A 5 -1.50 0.20 -2.09
CA PHE A 5 -1.96 0.07 -0.72
C PHE A 5 -2.85 1.23 -0.30
N GLY A 6 -4.00 0.91 0.29
CA GLY A 6 -4.92 1.92 0.79
C GLY A 6 -5.97 1.35 1.73
N ILE A 7 -6.43 2.21 2.63
CA ILE A 7 -7.38 1.89 3.70
C ILE A 7 -8.44 2.98 3.77
N LYS A 8 -9.68 2.58 4.05
CA LYS A 8 -10.79 3.51 4.28
C LYS A 8 -11.81 2.85 5.19
N HIS A 9 -12.43 3.63 6.08
CA HIS A 9 -13.60 3.13 6.79
C HIS A 9 -14.84 3.17 5.87
N ARG A 10 -15.84 2.32 6.13
CA ARG A 10 -17.02 2.14 5.27
C ARG A 10 -18.09 3.19 5.59
N SER A 11 -17.97 4.38 5.01
CA SER A 11 -18.91 5.50 5.17
C SER A 11 -19.07 6.26 3.85
N SER A 12 -20.13 7.08 3.74
CA SER A 12 -20.26 8.05 2.64
C SER A 12 -19.29 9.23 2.79
N ARG A 13 -18.84 9.51 4.02
CA ARG A 13 -17.82 10.53 4.35
C ARG A 13 -16.65 9.86 5.07
N SER A 14 -15.82 9.17 4.29
CA SER A 14 -14.74 8.35 4.82
C SER A 14 -13.44 9.11 5.04
N LEU A 15 -12.81 8.87 6.19
CA LEU A 15 -11.38 9.04 6.36
C LEU A 15 -10.68 7.96 5.52
N SER A 16 -9.78 8.40 4.65
CA SER A 16 -9.04 7.54 3.73
C SER A 16 -7.54 7.76 3.91
N GLY A 17 -6.77 6.68 3.87
CA GLY A 17 -5.32 6.68 3.89
C GLY A 17 -4.77 5.83 2.74
N GLY A 18 -3.56 6.15 2.28
CA GLY A 18 -2.92 5.43 1.20
C GLY A 18 -1.40 5.58 1.24
N LEU A 19 -0.71 4.67 0.56
CA LEU A 19 0.72 4.74 0.38
C LEU A 19 1.07 5.34 -0.98
N MET A 20 2.13 6.14 -1.00
CA MET A 20 2.82 6.57 -2.21
C MET A 20 4.31 6.38 -2.00
N TRP A 21 5.04 6.05 -3.06
CA TRP A 21 6.50 5.97 -3.03
C TRP A 21 7.08 6.29 -4.39
N PHE A 22 8.36 6.61 -4.43
CA PHE A 22 9.09 6.85 -5.67
C PHE A 22 10.56 6.50 -5.46
N ASP A 23 11.25 6.20 -6.56
CA ASP A 23 12.71 6.12 -6.58
C ASP A 23 13.29 7.51 -6.93
N TYR A 24 14.12 8.03 -6.03
CA TYR A 24 14.77 9.33 -6.20
C TYR A 24 15.64 9.39 -7.47
N ASN A 25 16.24 8.28 -7.89
CA ASN A 25 17.07 8.26 -9.09
C ASN A 25 16.23 8.40 -10.38
N LYS A 26 14.99 7.92 -10.37
CA LYS A 26 14.04 8.03 -11.50
C LYS A 26 13.38 9.41 -11.59
N LEU A 27 13.27 10.09 -10.46
CA LEU A 27 12.80 11.48 -10.38
C LEU A 27 13.64 12.42 -11.26
N GLN A 28 14.95 12.21 -11.34
CA GLN A 28 15.87 13.06 -12.10
C GLN A 28 15.86 12.77 -13.61
N GLN A 29 15.32 11.63 -14.03
CA GLN A 29 15.45 11.10 -15.39
C GLN A 29 14.16 11.17 -16.23
N SER A 30 12.99 11.41 -15.62
CA SER A 30 11.70 11.30 -16.32
C SER A 30 10.68 12.35 -15.89
N ASN A 31 9.93 12.87 -16.85
CA ASN A 31 9.00 13.98 -16.64
C ASN A 31 7.61 13.60 -16.09
N ASP A 32 7.20 12.32 -15.99
CA ASP A 32 5.77 12.06 -15.68
C ASP A 32 5.38 10.80 -14.88
N ARG A 33 6.27 9.82 -14.59
CA ARG A 33 5.84 8.55 -13.92
C ARG A 33 6.83 7.98 -12.91
N PHE A 34 7.25 8.80 -11.97
CA PHE A 34 8.13 8.36 -10.86
C PHE A 34 7.36 8.00 -9.59
N LEU A 35 6.16 8.54 -9.39
CA LEU A 35 5.35 8.34 -8.19
C LEU A 35 4.40 7.16 -8.35
N ARG A 36 4.56 6.15 -7.49
CA ARG A 36 3.65 5.02 -7.38
C ARG A 36 2.51 5.38 -6.44
N HIS A 37 1.29 5.09 -6.86
CA HIS A 37 0.09 5.23 -6.02
C HIS A 37 -1.04 4.31 -6.48
N TRP A 38 -1.46 4.48 -7.73
CA TRP A 38 -2.48 3.67 -8.37
C TRP A 38 -1.87 2.42 -9.01
N CYS A 39 -2.61 1.32 -8.97
CA CYS A 39 -2.26 0.14 -9.74
C CYS A 39 -2.34 0.44 -11.25
N ASP A 40 -1.21 0.77 -11.85
CA ASP A 40 -1.08 0.97 -13.30
C ASP A 40 -0.35 -0.23 -13.91
N GLN A 41 -0.95 -0.84 -14.94
CA GLN A 41 -0.31 -1.94 -15.68
C GLN A 41 0.98 -1.49 -16.37
N ASN A 42 1.10 -0.19 -16.69
CA ASN A 42 2.30 0.39 -17.28
C ASN A 42 3.50 0.39 -16.33
N ASP A 43 3.26 0.32 -15.01
CA ASP A 43 4.33 0.27 -14.01
C ASP A 43 5.04 -1.08 -14.00
N ARG A 44 4.39 -2.13 -14.54
CA ARG A 44 4.93 -3.50 -14.64
C ARG A 44 5.40 -4.09 -13.31
N LEU A 45 4.77 -3.67 -12.20
CA LEU A 45 5.07 -4.19 -10.86
C LEU A 45 4.46 -5.58 -10.67
N LYS A 46 5.16 -6.44 -9.92
CA LYS A 46 4.55 -7.64 -9.33
C LYS A 46 4.08 -7.27 -7.93
N TYR A 47 2.78 -7.36 -7.68
CA TYR A 47 2.21 -7.01 -6.38
C TYR A 47 1.04 -7.92 -6.03
N GLY A 48 0.77 -8.05 -4.74
CA GLY A 48 -0.43 -8.71 -4.26
C GLY A 48 -0.35 -9.15 -2.80
N TRP A 49 -1.52 -9.55 -2.29
CA TRP A 49 -1.67 -10.11 -0.96
C TRP A 49 -1.13 -11.53 -0.93
N THR A 50 -0.16 -11.77 -0.04
CA THR A 50 0.30 -13.12 0.30
C THR A 50 -0.59 -13.75 1.37
N HIS A 51 -1.10 -12.92 2.28
CA HIS A 51 -2.04 -13.29 3.33
C HIS A 51 -3.06 -12.17 3.48
N HIS A 52 -4.34 -12.50 3.59
CA HIS A 52 -5.39 -11.53 3.88
C HIS A 52 -6.62 -12.30 4.36
N ASP A 53 -7.15 -11.95 5.54
CA ASP A 53 -8.31 -12.63 6.12
C ASP A 53 -9.65 -11.95 5.78
N GLY A 54 -9.60 -10.73 5.26
CA GLY A 54 -10.79 -9.94 4.91
C GLY A 54 -11.26 -9.00 6.01
N GLU A 55 -10.65 -9.08 7.20
CA GLU A 55 -11.22 -8.51 8.42
C GLU A 55 -10.20 -7.87 9.36
N THR A 56 -9.18 -8.63 9.79
CA THR A 56 -8.29 -8.24 10.89
C THR A 56 -6.84 -8.03 10.47
N PHE A 57 -6.37 -8.66 9.39
CA PHE A 57 -4.99 -8.45 8.95
C PHE A 57 -4.76 -8.73 7.45
N GLY A 58 -3.63 -8.23 6.97
CA GLY A 58 -3.11 -8.61 5.67
C GLY A 58 -1.61 -8.36 5.54
N ILE A 59 -0.99 -9.11 4.63
CA ILE A 59 0.41 -8.98 4.22
C ILE A 59 0.44 -8.87 2.70
N GLU A 60 0.79 -7.70 2.21
CA GLU A 60 1.00 -7.41 0.79
C GLU A 60 2.50 -7.36 0.49
N GLN A 61 2.88 -7.90 -0.67
CA GLN A 61 4.21 -7.77 -1.22
C GLN A 61 4.15 -7.00 -2.54
N ILE A 62 5.05 -6.05 -2.72
CA ILE A 62 5.22 -5.28 -3.95
C ILE A 62 6.69 -5.34 -4.35
N TYR A 63 6.95 -5.71 -5.59
CA TYR A 63 8.27 -5.72 -6.21
C TYR A 63 8.32 -4.63 -7.28
N ASP A 64 9.15 -3.61 -7.06
CA ASP A 64 9.38 -2.46 -7.94
C ASP A 64 10.86 -2.32 -8.26
N ASP A 65 11.26 -2.93 -9.38
CA ASP A 65 12.64 -3.06 -9.84
C ASP A 65 13.61 -3.62 -8.78
N HIS A 66 14.32 -2.73 -8.07
CA HIS A 66 15.31 -3.07 -7.05
C HIS A 66 14.76 -2.94 -5.62
N LEU A 67 13.48 -2.58 -5.47
CA LEU A 67 12.82 -2.41 -4.18
C LEU A 67 11.81 -3.53 -3.97
N HIS A 68 11.86 -4.12 -2.78
CA HIS A 68 10.83 -5.01 -2.26
C HIS A 68 10.16 -4.35 -1.06
N LEU A 69 8.86 -4.09 -1.20
CA LEU A 69 8.02 -3.57 -0.13
C LEU A 69 7.22 -4.73 0.48
N ASN A 70 7.35 -4.90 1.79
CA ASN A 70 6.51 -5.78 2.60
C ASN A 70 5.60 -4.88 3.45
N ILE A 71 4.31 -4.88 3.11
CA ILE A 71 3.31 -4.05 3.76
C ILE A 71 2.43 -4.95 4.61
N GLN A 72 2.41 -4.70 5.91
CA GLN A 72 1.61 -5.44 6.88
C GLN A 72 0.59 -4.50 7.48
N TRP A 73 -0.66 -4.91 7.50
CA TRP A 73 -1.72 -4.19 8.18
C TRP A 73 -2.36 -5.10 9.22
N LEU A 74 -2.64 -4.52 10.39
CA LEU A 74 -3.37 -5.14 11.48
C LEU A 74 -4.51 -4.20 11.92
N LYS A 75 -5.67 -4.77 12.21
CA LYS A 75 -6.80 -4.10 12.82
C LYS A 75 -7.09 -4.71 14.18
N GLN A 76 -7.16 -3.88 15.20
CA GLN A 76 -7.60 -4.25 16.53
C GLN A 76 -9.01 -3.72 16.73
N ILE A 77 -9.97 -4.63 16.85
CA ILE A 77 -11.38 -4.26 17.10
C ILE A 77 -11.52 -3.88 18.57
N SER A 78 -11.90 -2.63 18.82
CA SER A 78 -12.11 -2.08 20.16
C SER A 78 -13.08 -0.90 20.10
N GLY A 79 -13.77 -0.62 21.22
CA GLY A 79 -14.71 0.49 21.33
C GLY A 79 -15.89 0.44 20.34
N GLU A 80 -16.56 1.57 20.17
CA GLU A 80 -17.80 1.69 19.35
C GLU A 80 -17.56 2.30 17.96
N HIS A 81 -16.33 2.71 17.64
CA HIS A 81 -15.99 3.47 16.44
C HIS A 81 -15.13 2.69 15.42
N GLY A 82 -15.08 1.36 15.54
CA GLY A 82 -14.37 0.49 14.58
C GLY A 82 -12.95 0.10 14.95
N GLY A 83 -12.47 0.54 16.12
CA GLY A 83 -11.18 0.20 16.70
C GLY A 83 -9.99 0.89 16.03
N ASP A 84 -8.81 0.34 16.29
CA ASP A 84 -7.53 0.85 15.81
C ASP A 84 -7.01 0.02 14.63
N TRP A 85 -6.19 0.64 13.79
CA TRP A 85 -5.44 -0.06 12.76
C TRP A 85 -4.00 0.45 12.73
N THR A 86 -3.07 -0.46 12.47
CA THR A 86 -1.65 -0.16 12.31
C THR A 86 -1.20 -0.69 10.95
N THR A 87 -0.42 0.11 10.23
CA THR A 87 0.27 -0.33 9.02
C THR A 87 1.77 -0.25 9.26
N ARG A 88 2.49 -1.34 9.00
CA ARG A 88 3.95 -1.39 8.95
C ARG A 88 4.38 -1.52 7.50
N ILE A 89 5.30 -0.65 7.09
CA ILE A 89 5.91 -0.68 5.75
C ILE A 89 7.39 -0.98 5.96
N ASN A 90 7.83 -2.12 5.44
CA ASN A 90 9.24 -2.48 5.42
C ASN A 90 9.73 -2.49 3.96
N VAL A 91 10.84 -1.79 3.69
CA VAL A 91 11.40 -1.69 2.35
C VAL A 91 12.83 -2.22 2.38
N THR A 92 13.12 -3.18 1.50
CA THR A 92 14.47 -3.75 1.36
C THR A 92 14.91 -3.69 -0.09
N PRO A 93 16.22 -3.55 -0.36
CA PRO A 93 16.78 -3.88 -1.67
C PRO A 93 16.44 -5.34 -2.03
N GLN A 94 16.20 -5.60 -3.31
CA GLN A 94 15.99 -6.96 -3.83
C GLN A 94 17.31 -7.62 -4.24
#